data_AF-A0A3S5XZP1-F1
#
_entry.id   AF-A0A3S5XZP1-F1
#
_cell.length_a   1.000
_cell.length_b   1.000
_cell.length_c   1.000
_cell.angle_alpha   90.00
_cell.angle_beta   90.00
_cell.angle_gamma   90.00
#
_symmetry.space_group_name_H-M   'P 1'
#
loop_
_entity.id
_entity.type
_entity.pdbx_description
1 polymer ?
#
loop_
_entity_poly.entity_id
_entity_poly.type
_entity_poly.pdbx_seq_one_letter_code
_entity_poly.pdbx_strand_id
1 'polypeptide(L)'
;MKIIMFPLIITIFLMSYSLYIIAKDYKYFNQIKKLINQESKHYKNKKIFNICLIFFICILLMSLAFVVLTIICLIIMSNTLILIQSVVCIIYMLMLILWITLIQNKIKSIYVVVKNNKMVIWNKVFEFEEIEVIKNDVNRKKIIFKVKEAEGYDFIKVSYHWELKDFLTELKIKTEFI
;
A
#
# COMPACT_ATOMS: atom_id res chain seq x y z
N MET A 1 35.89 4.65 6.89
CA MET A 1 34.79 4.33 7.83
C MET A 1 33.60 5.31 7.78
N LYS A 2 33.79 6.64 7.79
CA LYS A 2 32.65 7.61 7.86
C LYS A 2 31.65 7.53 6.69
N ILE A 3 32.09 7.18 5.49
CA ILE A 3 31.24 7.14 4.27
C ILE A 3 30.23 5.97 4.30
N ILE A 4 30.53 4.87 4.99
CA ILE A 4 29.68 3.66 5.02
C ILE A 4 28.61 3.76 6.12
N MET A 5 28.85 4.52 7.19
CA MET A 5 27.91 4.71 8.30
C MET A 5 26.62 5.41 7.86
N PHE A 6 26.72 6.40 6.97
CA PHE A 6 25.55 7.20 6.58
C PHE A 6 24.49 6.40 5.80
N PRO A 7 24.82 5.64 4.72
CA PRO A 7 23.87 4.77 4.04
C PRO A 7 23.26 3.70 4.94
N LEU A 8 24.04 3.13 5.85
CA LEU A 8 23.55 2.15 6.82
C LEU A 8 22.50 2.76 7.76
N ILE A 9 22.78 3.94 8.34
CA ILE A 9 21.85 4.63 9.23
C ILE A 9 20.53 4.95 8.52
N ILE A 10 20.60 5.48 7.28
CA ILE A 10 19.40 5.76 6.48
C ILE A 10 18.62 4.47 6.20
N THR A 11 19.31 3.40 5.84
CA THR A 11 18.66 2.11 5.54
C THR A 11 17.92 1.58 6.78
N ILE A 12 18.52 1.68 7.96
CA ILE A 12 17.88 1.30 9.22
C ILE A 12 16.63 2.16 9.46
N PHE A 13 16.72 3.48 9.28
CA PHE A 13 15.57 4.38 9.43
C PHE A 13 14.43 4.02 8.46
N LEU A 14 14.74 3.81 7.18
CA LEU A 14 13.77 3.39 6.17
C LEU A 14 13.15 2.02 6.49
N MET A 15 13.94 1.09 7.01
CA MET A 15 13.47 -0.24 7.42
C MET A 15 12.50 -0.12 8.60
N SER A 16 12.87 0.62 9.65
CA SER A 16 12.00 0.86 10.80
C SER A 16 10.68 1.53 10.40
N TYR A 17 10.73 2.55 9.54
CA TYR A 17 9.52 3.21 9.04
C TYR A 17 8.65 2.28 8.18
N SER A 18 9.28 1.44 7.35
CA SER A 18 8.56 0.45 6.54
C SER A 18 7.86 -0.59 7.41
N LEU A 19 8.52 -1.07 8.48
CA LEU A 19 7.92 -1.99 9.45
C LEU A 19 6.70 -1.37 10.14
N TYR A 20 6.77 -0.10 10.54
CA TYR A 20 5.63 0.63 11.09
C TYR A 20 4.44 0.65 10.13
N ILE A 21 4.68 0.97 8.86
CA ILE A 21 3.64 0.98 7.81
C ILE A 21 3.04 -0.42 7.64
N ILE A 22 3.88 -1.46 7.53
CA ILE A 22 3.45 -2.86 7.38
C ILE A 22 2.55 -3.27 8.55
N ALA A 23 2.92 -2.93 9.79
CA ALA A 23 2.13 -3.25 10.96
C ALA A 23 0.75 -2.55 10.94
N LYS A 24 0.73 -1.28 10.55
CA LYS A 24 -0.51 -0.50 10.38
C LYS A 24 -1.42 -1.10 9.31
N ASP A 25 -0.86 -1.42 8.15
CA ASP A 25 -1.59 -2.01 7.02
C ASP A 25 -2.11 -3.41 7.34
N TYR A 26 -1.34 -4.21 8.05
CA TYR A 26 -1.76 -5.53 8.51
C TYR A 26 -2.98 -5.44 9.43
N LYS A 27 -3.03 -4.43 10.31
CA LYS A 27 -4.21 -4.16 11.16
C LYS A 27 -5.45 -3.85 10.31
N TYR A 28 -5.33 -2.97 9.31
CA TYR A 28 -6.44 -2.64 8.41
C TYR A 28 -6.89 -3.83 7.57
N PHE A 29 -5.94 -4.58 7.01
CA PHE A 29 -6.23 -5.79 6.26
C PHE A 29 -7.00 -6.82 7.10
N ASN A 30 -6.62 -7.02 8.36
CA ASN A 30 -7.34 -7.90 9.27
C ASN A 30 -8.76 -7.42 9.57
N GLN A 31 -8.97 -6.11 9.73
CA GLN A 31 -10.31 -5.54 9.91
C GLN A 31 -11.18 -5.77 8.66
N ILE A 32 -10.65 -5.51 7.47
CA ILE A 32 -11.31 -5.76 6.18
C ILE A 32 -11.66 -7.25 6.04
N LYS A 33 -10.73 -8.15 6.36
CA LYS A 33 -10.97 -9.60 6.30
C LYS A 33 -12.11 -10.03 7.23
N LYS A 34 -12.16 -9.48 8.46
CA LYS A 34 -13.28 -9.73 9.38
C LYS A 34 -14.61 -9.27 8.79
N LEU A 35 -14.66 -8.11 8.14
CA LEU A 35 -15.88 -7.61 7.50
C LEU A 35 -16.31 -8.49 6.32
N ILE A 36 -15.37 -8.93 5.49
CA ILE A 36 -15.64 -9.85 4.36
C ILE A 36 -16.30 -11.15 4.86
N ASN A 37 -15.84 -11.68 5.99
CA ASN A 37 -16.38 -12.91 6.58
C ASN A 37 -17.81 -12.76 7.17
N GLN A 38 -18.33 -11.54 7.32
CA GLN A 38 -19.66 -11.30 7.89
C GLN A 38 -20.71 -10.97 6.81
N GLU A 39 -20.71 -11.72 5.71
CA GLU A 39 -21.66 -11.58 4.57
C GLU A 39 -21.72 -10.18 3.94
N SER A 40 -20.59 -9.48 3.88
CA SER A 40 -20.52 -8.19 3.20
C SER A 40 -20.32 -8.34 1.68
N LYS A 41 -20.91 -7.41 0.92
CA LYS A 41 -20.59 -7.26 -0.51
C LYS A 41 -19.19 -6.66 -0.60
N HIS A 42 -18.31 -7.27 -1.40
CA HIS A 42 -16.94 -6.78 -1.51
C HIS A 42 -16.39 -6.93 -2.93
N TYR A 43 -15.53 -5.97 -3.28
CA TYR A 43 -14.67 -6.01 -4.45
C TYR A 43 -13.23 -6.29 -4.01
N LYS A 44 -12.53 -7.13 -4.79
CA LYS A 44 -11.09 -7.41 -4.62
C LYS A 44 -10.35 -7.30 -5.94
N ASN A 45 -9.41 -6.36 -6.03
CA ASN A 45 -8.45 -6.32 -7.12
C ASN A 45 -7.33 -7.37 -6.91
N LYS A 46 -7.52 -8.57 -7.46
CA LYS A 46 -6.54 -9.67 -7.35
C LYS A 46 -5.17 -9.31 -7.93
N LYS A 47 -5.13 -8.54 -9.03
CA LYS A 47 -3.88 -8.16 -9.69
C LYS A 47 -3.02 -7.26 -8.80
N ILE A 48 -3.60 -6.19 -8.26
CA ILE A 48 -2.87 -5.29 -7.35
C ILE A 48 -2.51 -6.03 -6.05
N PHE A 49 -3.41 -6.87 -5.52
CA PHE A 49 -3.11 -7.69 -4.34
C PHE A 49 -1.86 -8.55 -4.53
N ASN A 50 -1.78 -9.28 -5.64
CA ASN A 50 -0.65 -10.16 -5.93
C ASN A 50 0.65 -9.38 -6.14
N ILE A 51 0.60 -8.22 -6.82
CA ILE A 51 1.76 -7.34 -6.98
C ILE A 51 2.28 -6.87 -5.62
N CYS A 52 1.39 -6.39 -4.75
CA CYS A 52 1.76 -5.97 -3.40
C CYS A 52 2.36 -7.11 -2.58
N LEU A 53 1.78 -8.32 -2.68
CA LEU A 53 2.25 -9.50 -1.95
C LEU A 53 3.63 -9.96 -2.43
N ILE A 54 3.85 -10.05 -3.74
CA ILE A 54 5.15 -10.40 -4.33
C ILE A 54 6.21 -9.38 -3.89
N PHE A 55 5.90 -8.09 -4.02
CA PHE A 55 6.83 -7.03 -3.64
C PHE A 55 7.16 -7.07 -2.14
N PHE A 56 6.17 -7.34 -1.29
CA PHE A 56 6.38 -7.53 0.14
C PHE A 56 7.31 -8.72 0.45
N ILE A 57 7.12 -9.87 -0.22
CA ILE A 57 8.00 -11.03 -0.07
C ILE A 57 9.43 -10.69 -0.52
N CYS A 58 9.59 -9.98 -1.64
CA CYS A 58 10.91 -9.53 -2.11
C CYS A 58 11.60 -8.61 -1.08
N ILE A 59 10.87 -7.68 -0.46
CA ILE A 59 11.42 -6.84 0.62
C ILE A 59 11.86 -7.69 1.80
N LEU A 60 11.07 -8.67 2.23
CA LEU A 60 11.43 -9.54 3.35
C LEU A 60 12.72 -10.32 3.07
N LEU A 61 12.84 -10.93 1.88
CA LEU A 61 14.05 -11.64 1.47
C LEU A 61 15.26 -10.72 1.41
N MET A 62 15.09 -9.51 0.87
CA MET A 62 16.17 -8.51 0.82
C MET A 62 16.54 -7.98 2.20
N SER A 63 15.58 -7.85 3.12
CA SER A 63 15.83 -7.48 4.52
C SER A 63 16.71 -8.53 5.20
N LEU A 64 16.38 -9.82 5.02
CA LEU A 64 17.15 -10.93 5.55
C LEU A 64 18.58 -10.93 4.97
N ALA A 65 18.70 -10.84 3.64
CA ALA A 65 19.98 -10.81 2.96
C ALA A 65 20.84 -9.62 3.42
N PHE A 66 20.25 -8.42 3.55
CA PHE A 66 20.93 -7.22 4.04
C PHE A 66 21.45 -7.41 5.47
N VAL A 67 20.64 -7.96 6.38
CA VAL A 67 21.05 -8.19 7.78
C VAL A 67 22.20 -9.20 7.85
N VAL A 68 22.07 -10.33 7.15
CA VAL A 68 23.11 -11.38 7.12
C VAL A 68 24.42 -10.83 6.56
N LEU A 69 24.38 -10.12 5.42
CA LEU A 69 25.57 -9.51 4.83
C LEU A 69 26.17 -8.42 5.70
N THR A 70 25.35 -7.64 6.42
CA THR A 70 25.85 -6.65 7.39
C THR A 70 26.66 -7.32 8.49
N ILE A 71 26.14 -8.40 9.08
CA ILE A 71 26.83 -9.16 10.14
C ILE A 71 28.15 -9.73 9.62
N ILE A 72 28.14 -10.38 8.45
CA ILE A 72 29.35 -10.95 7.83
C ILE A 72 30.40 -9.85 7.55
N CYS A 73 29.96 -8.71 7.03
CA CYS A 73 30.84 -7.58 6.72
C CYS A 73 31.51 -7.02 7.98
N LEU A 74 30.81 -6.97 9.11
CA LEU A 74 31.35 -6.53 10.40
C LEU A 74 32.39 -7.50 10.98
N ILE A 75 32.29 -8.81 10.68
CA ILE A 75 33.23 -9.82 11.20
C ILE A 75 34.51 -9.89 10.36
N ILE A 76 34.39 -9.95 9.03
CA ILE A 76 35.52 -10.21 8.12
C ILE A 76 36.22 -8.92 7.68
N MET A 77 35.47 -7.82 7.53
CA MET A 77 35.98 -6.49 7.15
C MET A 77 36.92 -6.46 5.92
N SER A 78 36.56 -7.15 4.82
CA SER A 78 37.32 -7.06 3.56
C SER A 78 36.76 -5.98 2.62
N ASN A 79 37.62 -5.36 1.82
CA ASN A 79 37.21 -4.32 0.85
C ASN A 79 36.17 -4.83 -0.15
N THR A 80 36.30 -6.08 -0.61
CA THR A 80 35.34 -6.70 -1.54
C THR A 80 33.97 -6.89 -0.90
N LEU A 81 33.91 -7.34 0.36
CA LEU A 81 32.64 -7.49 1.09
C LEU A 81 31.97 -6.15 1.37
N ILE A 82 32.76 -5.13 1.71
CA ILE A 82 32.26 -3.76 1.90
C ILE A 82 31.63 -3.22 0.60
N LEU A 83 32.26 -3.47 -0.55
CA LEU A 83 31.71 -3.08 -1.85
C LEU A 83 30.37 -3.77 -2.14
N ILE A 84 30.33 -5.10 -1.98
CA ILE A 84 29.10 -5.90 -2.18
C ILE A 84 27.98 -5.39 -1.25
N GLN A 85 28.29 -5.19 0.04
CA GLN A 85 27.33 -4.70 1.01
C GLN A 85 26.80 -3.31 0.65
N SER A 86 27.66 -2.43 0.13
CA SER A 86 27.27 -1.09 -0.28
C SER A 86 26.29 -1.12 -1.47
N VAL A 87 26.54 -1.99 -2.45
CA VAL A 87 25.62 -2.19 -3.59
C VAL A 87 24.26 -2.72 -3.12
N VAL A 88 24.27 -3.75 -2.28
CA VAL A 88 23.03 -4.33 -1.71
C VAL A 88 22.26 -3.30 -0.88
N CYS A 89 22.96 -2.50 -0.07
CA CYS A 89 22.37 -1.42 0.70
C CYS A 89 21.64 -0.39 -0.17
N ILE A 90 22.24 0.04 -1.29
CA ILE A 90 21.62 0.99 -2.22
C ILE A 90 20.35 0.39 -2.87
N ILE A 91 20.44 -0.84 -3.37
CA ILE A 91 19.29 -1.53 -3.96
C ILE A 91 18.15 -1.66 -2.94
N TYR A 92 18.48 -2.05 -1.71
CA TYR A 92 17.50 -2.21 -0.65
C TYR A 92 16.84 -0.88 -0.26
N MET A 93 17.61 0.21 -0.14
CA MET A 93 17.04 1.55 0.07
C MET A 93 16.04 1.94 -1.01
N LEU A 94 16.38 1.71 -2.29
CA LEU A 94 15.47 1.99 -3.41
C LEU A 94 14.17 1.17 -3.30
N MET A 95 14.26 -0.11 -2.93
CA MET A 95 13.09 -0.95 -2.72
C MET A 95 12.20 -0.45 -1.58
N LEU A 96 12.79 -0.02 -0.46
CA LEU A 96 12.05 0.56 0.68
C LEU A 96 11.36 1.87 0.27
N ILE A 97 12.04 2.74 -0.48
CA ILE A 97 11.44 3.99 -1.00
C ILE A 97 10.26 3.68 -1.94
N LEU A 98 10.40 2.70 -2.84
CA LEU A 98 9.32 2.27 -3.74
C LEU A 98 8.12 1.71 -2.96
N TRP A 99 8.35 0.97 -1.87
CA TRP A 99 7.29 0.52 -0.97
C TRP A 99 6.52 1.69 -0.38
N ILE A 100 7.25 2.58 0.30
CA ILE A 100 6.69 3.73 1.03
C ILE A 100 5.91 4.66 0.09
N THR A 101 6.38 4.87 -1.13
CA THR A 101 5.81 5.88 -2.04
C THR A 101 4.79 5.30 -3.03
N LEU A 102 5.13 4.24 -3.77
CA LEU A 102 4.29 3.76 -4.87
C LEU A 102 3.31 2.69 -4.41
N ILE A 103 3.78 1.68 -3.68
CA ILE A 103 2.95 0.54 -3.30
C ILE A 103 1.87 0.95 -2.29
N GLN A 104 2.22 1.80 -1.33
CA GLN A 104 1.27 2.39 -0.38
C GLN A 104 0.13 3.18 -1.04
N ASN A 105 0.39 3.83 -2.18
CA ASN A 105 -0.66 4.50 -2.94
C ASN A 105 -1.58 3.52 -3.67
N LYS A 106 -1.08 2.33 -4.02
CA LYS A 106 -1.85 1.29 -4.71
C LYS A 106 -2.64 0.40 -3.77
N ILE A 107 -2.20 0.24 -2.52
CA ILE A 107 -2.83 -0.66 -1.55
C ILE A 107 -4.31 -0.33 -1.29
N LYS A 108 -4.66 0.97 -1.33
CA LYS A 108 -6.04 1.46 -1.19
C LYS A 108 -7.00 0.98 -2.28
N SER A 109 -6.45 0.51 -3.41
CA SER A 109 -7.23 0.05 -4.56
C SER A 109 -7.52 -1.46 -4.51
N ILE A 110 -7.08 -2.15 -3.46
CA ILE A 110 -7.20 -3.61 -3.37
C ILE A 110 -8.62 -4.01 -2.98
N TYR A 111 -9.17 -3.41 -1.93
CA TYR A 111 -10.45 -3.80 -1.36
C TYR A 111 -11.40 -2.61 -1.28
N VAL A 112 -12.64 -2.86 -1.68
CA VAL A 112 -13.80 -2.03 -1.35
C VAL A 112 -14.83 -2.95 -0.73
N VAL A 113 -15.26 -2.67 0.50
CA VAL A 113 -16.23 -3.48 1.22
C VAL A 113 -17.45 -2.64 1.56
N VAL A 114 -18.64 -3.21 1.39
CA VAL A 114 -19.91 -2.55 1.68
C VAL A 114 -20.71 -3.39 2.67
N LYS A 115 -21.14 -2.74 3.75
CA LYS A 115 -22.02 -3.33 4.76
C LYS A 115 -22.90 -2.26 5.38
N ASN A 116 -24.19 -2.53 5.52
CA ASN A 116 -25.18 -1.64 6.16
C ASN A 116 -25.11 -0.19 5.65
N ASN A 117 -25.13 0.02 4.32
CA ASN A 117 -24.99 1.33 3.66
C ASN A 117 -23.70 2.11 4.00
N LYS A 118 -22.69 1.45 4.57
CA LYS A 118 -21.35 2.00 4.76
C LYS A 118 -20.37 1.36 3.79
N MET A 119 -19.47 2.17 3.26
CA MET A 119 -18.37 1.75 2.42
C MET A 119 -17.05 1.83 3.19
N VAL A 120 -16.22 0.83 3.02
CA VAL A 120 -14.87 0.75 3.59
C VAL A 120 -13.87 0.65 2.44
N ILE A 121 -12.97 1.62 2.38
CA ILE A 121 -11.82 1.65 1.46
C ILE A 121 -10.54 1.77 2.29
N TRP A 122 -9.83 0.65 2.43
CA TRP A 122 -8.61 0.54 3.23
C TRP A 122 -8.78 1.03 4.68
N ASN A 123 -8.35 2.25 4.98
CA ASN A 123 -8.40 2.88 6.29
C ASN A 123 -9.54 3.90 6.45
N LYS A 124 -10.38 4.09 5.43
CA LYS A 124 -11.49 5.04 5.43
C LYS A 124 -12.82 4.30 5.44
N VAL A 125 -13.74 4.81 6.25
CA VAL A 125 -15.12 4.33 6.37
C VAL A 125 -16.03 5.53 6.21
N PHE A 126 -17.04 5.43 5.36
CA PHE A 126 -17.98 6.51 5.08
C PHE A 126 -19.34 5.93 4.69
N GLU A 127 -20.40 6.68 4.97
CA GLU A 127 -21.77 6.30 4.66
C GLU A 127 -22.12 6.63 3.20
N PHE A 128 -23.08 5.92 2.61
CA PHE A 128 -23.49 6.18 1.23
C PHE A 128 -24.08 7.58 1.05
N GLU A 129 -24.72 8.11 2.09
CA GLU A 129 -25.31 9.46 2.10
C GLU A 129 -24.24 10.56 2.06
N GLU A 130 -23.05 10.26 2.57
CA GLU A 130 -21.89 11.15 2.55
C GLU A 130 -21.25 11.19 1.16
N ILE A 131 -21.50 10.20 0.30
CA ILE A 131 -20.96 10.15 -1.07
C ILE A 131 -21.77 11.11 -1.95
N GLU A 132 -21.15 12.23 -2.33
CA GLU A 132 -21.78 13.16 -3.25
C GLU A 132 -21.75 12.63 -4.68
N VAL A 133 -20.58 12.17 -5.13
CA VAL A 133 -20.39 11.62 -6.47
C VAL A 133 -19.20 10.67 -6.53
N ILE A 134 -19.35 9.62 -7.33
CA ILE A 134 -18.27 8.73 -7.75
C ILE A 134 -18.05 8.90 -9.25
N LYS A 135 -16.84 9.27 -9.66
CA LYS A 135 -16.53 9.47 -11.09
C LYS A 135 -15.15 8.98 -11.45
N ASN A 136 -14.93 8.79 -12.75
CA ASN A 136 -13.59 8.53 -13.29
C ASN A 136 -12.79 9.84 -13.36
N ASP A 137 -11.47 9.75 -13.24
CA ASP A 137 -10.61 10.84 -13.71
C ASP A 137 -10.64 10.93 -15.23
N VAL A 138 -10.21 12.08 -15.78
CA VAL A 138 -10.25 12.38 -17.22
C VAL A 138 -9.56 11.29 -18.06
N ASN A 139 -8.50 10.69 -17.51
CA ASN A 139 -7.70 9.67 -18.19
C ASN A 139 -8.16 8.22 -17.91
N ARG A 140 -9.26 8.01 -17.16
CA ARG A 140 -9.75 6.70 -16.70
C ARG A 140 -8.69 5.83 -16.02
N LYS A 141 -7.73 6.47 -15.34
CA LYS A 141 -6.70 5.81 -14.53
C LYS A 141 -7.13 5.63 -13.07
N LYS A 142 -8.06 6.45 -12.59
CA LYS A 142 -8.53 6.44 -11.20
C LYS A 142 -10.04 6.61 -11.10
N ILE A 143 -10.62 5.97 -10.09
CA ILE A 143 -11.98 6.28 -9.62
C ILE A 143 -11.84 7.22 -8.41
N ILE A 144 -12.59 8.31 -8.43
CA ILE A 144 -12.57 9.36 -7.42
C ILE A 144 -13.92 9.34 -6.71
N PHE A 145 -13.88 9.13 -5.39
CA PHE A 145 -15.01 9.30 -4.50
C PHE A 145 -14.92 10.69 -3.88
N LYS A 146 -15.95 11.51 -4.07
CA LYS A 146 -16.11 12.79 -3.40
C LYS A 146 -17.05 12.58 -2.21
N VAL A 147 -16.50 12.60 -1.01
CA VAL A 147 -17.21 12.32 0.25
C VAL A 147 -17.35 13.61 1.04
N LYS A 148 -18.54 13.90 1.57
CA LYS A 148 -18.81 15.04 2.46
C LYS A 148 -18.24 14.77 3.84
N GLU A 149 -17.50 15.72 4.37
CA GLU A 149 -17.04 15.77 5.76
C GLU A 149 -17.56 17.06 6.44
N ALA A 150 -17.46 17.14 7.77
CA ALA A 150 -18.01 18.25 8.57
C ALA A 150 -17.57 19.65 8.10
N GLU A 151 -16.36 19.77 7.54
CA GLU A 151 -15.75 21.04 7.11
C GLU A 151 -15.46 21.10 5.59
N GLY A 152 -15.95 20.14 4.79
CA GLY A 152 -15.71 20.17 3.34
C GLY A 152 -15.89 18.84 2.63
N TYR A 153 -14.98 18.56 1.71
CA TYR A 153 -15.00 17.33 0.91
C TYR A 153 -13.65 16.61 0.96
N ASP A 154 -13.71 15.32 1.23
CA ASP A 154 -12.58 14.41 1.10
C ASP A 154 -12.63 13.69 -0.25
N PHE A 155 -11.45 13.54 -0.86
CA PHE A 155 -11.29 12.93 -2.18
C PHE A 155 -10.52 11.63 -2.07
N ILE A 156 -11.24 10.51 -2.08
CA ILE A 156 -10.64 9.18 -2.04
C ILE A 156 -10.38 8.74 -3.48
N LYS A 157 -9.11 8.49 -3.80
CA LYS A 157 -8.67 8.09 -5.15
C LYS A 157 -8.22 6.64 -5.12
N VAL A 158 -8.87 5.80 -5.91
CA VAL A 158 -8.47 4.40 -6.12
C VAL A 158 -8.10 4.18 -7.58
N SER A 159 -7.24 3.21 -7.87
CA SER A 159 -6.89 2.85 -9.24
C SER A 159 -8.12 2.30 -9.94
N TYR A 160 -8.33 2.73 -11.19
CA TYR A 160 -9.44 2.25 -11.99
C TYR A 160 -9.34 0.74 -12.24
N HIS A 161 -10.48 0.06 -12.14
CA HIS A 161 -10.67 -1.32 -12.57
C HIS A 161 -12.12 -1.49 -13.00
N TRP A 162 -12.35 -2.22 -14.10
CA TRP A 162 -13.69 -2.39 -14.66
C TRP A 162 -14.63 -3.12 -13.67
N GLU A 163 -14.18 -4.21 -13.05
CA GLU A 163 -14.95 -4.90 -12.00
C GLU A 163 -15.33 -4.00 -10.82
N LEU A 164 -14.50 -3.00 -10.47
CA LEU A 164 -14.83 -2.04 -9.43
C LEU A 164 -15.91 -1.07 -9.91
N LYS A 165 -15.84 -0.63 -11.17
CA LYS A 165 -16.88 0.21 -11.77
C LYS A 165 -18.22 -0.53 -11.79
N ASP A 166 -18.24 -1.79 -12.20
CA ASP A 166 -19.45 -2.60 -12.27
C ASP A 166 -20.03 -2.82 -10.86
N PHE A 167 -19.16 -3.21 -9.91
CA PHE A 167 -19.53 -3.32 -8.49
C PHE A 167 -20.17 -2.04 -7.94
N LEU A 168 -19.60 -0.86 -8.24
CA LEU A 168 -20.15 0.42 -7.77
C LEU A 168 -21.47 0.79 -8.43
N THR A 169 -21.66 0.39 -9.69
CA THR A 169 -22.91 0.61 -10.45
C THR A 169 -24.04 -0.26 -9.88
N GLU A 170 -23.74 -1.51 -9.50
CA GLU A 170 -24.71 -2.43 -8.87
C GLU A 170 -25.22 -1.95 -7.51
N LEU A 171 -24.44 -1.14 -6.79
CA LEU A 171 -24.81 -0.61 -5.48
C LEU A 171 -25.87 0.51 -5.54
N LYS A 172 -26.29 0.94 -6.75
CA LYS A 172 -27.28 2.01 -6.97
C LYS A 172 -26.91 3.34 -6.30
N ILE A 173 -25.61 3.62 -6.15
CA ILE A 173 -25.09 4.89 -5.63
C ILE A 173 -25.04 5.92 -6.77
N LYS A 174 -25.03 7.22 -6.44
CA LYS A 174 -24.80 8.29 -7.43
C LYS A 174 -23.41 8.14 -8.07
N THR A 175 -23.39 7.70 -9.33
CA THR A 175 -22.17 7.53 -10.12
C THR A 175 -22.25 8.36 -11.40
N GLU A 176 -21.14 8.98 -11.80
CA GLU A 176 -20.96 9.74 -13.04
C GLU A 176 -19.83 9.09 -13.85
N PHE A 177 -20.00 7.81 -14.15
CA PHE A 177 -19.03 7.09 -14.98
C PHE A 177 -19.27 7.39 -16.46
N ILE A 178 -18.30 8.06 -17.10
CA ILE A 178 -18.20 8.25 -18.55
C ILE A 178 -17.47 7.06 -19.18
#